data_AF-A0A076MMP2-F1
#
_entry.id   AF-A0A076MMP2-F1
#
_cell.length_a   1.000
_cell.length_b   1.000
_cell.length_c   1.000
_cell.angle_alpha   90.00
_cell.angle_beta   90.00
_cell.angle_gamma   90.00
#
_symmetry.space_group_name_H-M   'P 1'
#
loop_
_entity.id
_entity.type
_entity.pdbx_description
1 polymer ?
#
loop_
_entity_poly.entity_id
_entity_poly.type
_entity_poly.pdbx_seq_one_letter_code
_entity_poly.pdbx_strand_id
1 'polypeptide(L)'
;MLFSCDWGAIEPPADISPVTEPETLDLGGTSVAVVPVPGPAHTHGDLVVWHEESGTLFTGDLLFLEVTPLALSGSVAGWLEALTWLETFGATTYVPGHGPVTAASENPVAEVREYFEWLQEAVAGSADYAAIEEAARARWPEWGAGERHGVNARIAYAQVHGTELDFPAGVKDLLTSAAAHGERMTETGLIRLDI
;
A
#
# COMPACT_ATOMS: atom_id res chain seq x y z
N MET A 1 -18.59 17.91 9.18
CA MET A 1 -18.31 17.84 7.73
C MET A 1 -16.84 18.22 7.56
N LEU A 2 -15.98 17.23 7.41
CA LEU A 2 -14.55 17.44 7.24
C LEU A 2 -14.24 17.19 5.77
N PHE A 3 -13.91 18.28 5.07
CA PHE A 3 -13.44 18.39 3.68
C PHE A 3 -14.37 17.84 2.57
N SER A 4 -15.06 18.74 1.85
CA SER A 4 -15.44 18.49 0.47
C SER A 4 -14.29 18.95 -0.43
N CYS A 5 -13.54 18.01 -1.00
CA CYS A 5 -12.56 18.32 -2.05
C CYS A 5 -13.30 18.35 -3.39
N ASP A 6 -13.45 19.53 -3.98
CA ASP A 6 -13.86 19.66 -5.38
C ASP A 6 -12.57 19.71 -6.20
N TRP A 7 -12.23 18.59 -6.83
CA TRP A 7 -11.04 18.48 -7.69
C TRP A 7 -11.21 19.23 -9.03
N GLY A 8 -12.37 19.87 -9.25
CA GLY A 8 -12.71 20.51 -10.51
C GLY A 8 -12.94 19.49 -11.63
N ALA A 9 -12.95 19.98 -12.86
CA ALA A 9 -12.97 19.12 -14.04
C ALA A 9 -11.58 18.49 -14.24
N ILE A 10 -11.42 17.25 -13.79
CA ILE A 10 -10.24 16.44 -14.13
C ILE A 10 -10.48 15.82 -15.50
N GLU A 11 -9.71 16.26 -16.49
CA GLU A 11 -9.55 15.54 -17.76
C GLU A 11 -8.29 14.67 -17.66
N PRO A 12 -8.33 13.41 -18.12
CA PRO A 12 -7.12 12.59 -18.22
C PRO A 12 -6.06 13.34 -19.03
N PRO A 13 -4.78 13.28 -18.64
CA PRO A 13 -3.72 13.89 -19.43
C PRO A 13 -3.73 13.30 -20.84
N ALA A 14 -3.56 14.18 -21.84
CA ALA A 14 -3.56 13.79 -23.25
C ALA A 14 -2.42 12.81 -23.59
N ASP A 15 -1.33 12.88 -22.84
CA ASP A 15 -0.15 12.04 -22.97
C ASP A 15 0.22 11.45 -21.60
N ILE A 16 0.36 10.13 -21.55
CA ILE A 16 0.87 9.39 -20.40
C ILE A 16 2.17 8.73 -20.84
N SER A 17 3.27 9.07 -20.16
CA SER A 17 4.59 8.47 -20.39
C SER A 17 5.01 7.67 -19.17
N PRO A 18 5.58 6.46 -19.33
CA PRO A 18 6.08 5.69 -18.22
C PRO A 18 7.37 6.31 -17.65
N VAL A 19 7.52 6.29 -16.33
CA VAL A 19 8.79 6.61 -15.65
C VAL A 19 9.53 5.30 -15.41
N THR A 20 10.52 5.00 -16.25
CA THR A 20 11.29 3.74 -16.18
C THR A 20 12.64 3.88 -15.49
N GLU A 21 13.12 5.12 -15.33
CA GLU A 21 14.36 5.47 -14.65
C GLU A 21 14.11 6.72 -13.79
N PRO A 22 14.92 6.97 -12.75
CA PRO A 22 14.77 8.18 -11.94
C PRO A 22 14.90 9.44 -12.80
N GLU A 23 13.98 10.38 -12.62
CA GLU A 23 14.01 11.67 -13.31
C GLU A 23 13.74 12.84 -12.35
N THR A 24 14.22 14.02 -12.71
CA THR A 24 13.98 15.25 -11.95
C THR A 24 12.93 16.09 -12.64
N LEU A 25 11.87 16.46 -11.92
CA LEU A 25 10.82 17.37 -12.37
C LEU A 25 10.97 18.73 -11.69
N ASP A 26 10.95 19.81 -12.49
CA ASP A 26 10.86 21.20 -12.01
C ASP A 26 9.39 21.62 -11.97
N LEU A 27 8.90 21.93 -10.78
CA LEU A 27 7.52 22.34 -10.50
C LEU A 27 7.36 23.86 -10.41
N GLY A 28 8.24 24.61 -11.04
CA GLY A 28 8.23 26.08 -11.05
C GLY A 28 9.05 26.68 -9.92
N GLY A 29 10.28 26.18 -9.73
CA GLY A 29 11.20 26.60 -8.68
C GLY A 29 11.33 25.62 -7.51
N THR A 30 10.67 24.46 -7.61
CA THR A 30 10.83 23.33 -6.69
C THR A 30 11.17 22.10 -7.54
N SER A 31 12.34 21.51 -7.29
CA SER A 31 12.77 20.30 -8.00
C SER A 31 12.51 19.06 -7.15
N VAL A 32 11.85 18.07 -7.73
CA VAL A 32 11.60 16.76 -7.09
C VAL A 32 12.17 15.64 -7.95
N ALA A 33 12.64 14.57 -7.33
CA ALA A 33 12.98 13.35 -8.04
C ALA A 33 11.78 12.41 -8.05
N VAL A 34 11.36 11.95 -9.23
CA VAL A 34 10.39 10.86 -9.39
C VAL A 34 11.20 9.59 -9.61
N VAL A 35 11.01 8.59 -8.74
CA VAL A 35 11.86 7.41 -8.71
C VAL A 35 10.99 6.15 -8.81
N PRO A 36 11.21 5.30 -9.81
CA PRO A 36 10.51 4.02 -9.90
C PRO A 36 10.99 3.07 -8.81
N VAL A 37 10.04 2.35 -8.20
CA VAL A 37 10.35 1.34 -7.19
C VAL A 37 11.07 0.17 -7.86
N PRO A 38 12.14 -0.39 -7.27
CA PRO A 38 12.98 -1.39 -7.94
C PRO A 38 12.28 -2.69 -8.38
N GLY A 39 11.10 -3.00 -7.82
CA GLY A 39 10.31 -4.17 -8.17
C GLY A 39 8.85 -4.02 -7.73
N PRO A 40 8.00 -5.01 -8.05
CA PRO A 40 6.57 -4.95 -7.69
C PRO A 40 6.39 -4.95 -6.17
N ALA A 41 5.58 -4.03 -5.65
CA ALA A 41 5.27 -3.94 -4.22
C ALA A 41 3.76 -3.82 -4.01
N HIS A 42 3.19 -2.61 -4.06
CA HIS A 42 1.74 -2.43 -4.08
C HIS A 42 1.17 -2.71 -5.48
N THR A 43 1.88 -2.25 -6.51
CA THR A 43 1.62 -2.52 -7.93
C THR A 43 2.91 -2.86 -8.67
N HIS A 44 2.83 -3.05 -9.99
CA HIS A 44 4.00 -3.23 -10.85
C HIS A 44 4.64 -1.91 -11.31
N GLY A 45 3.99 -0.78 -11.03
CA GLY A 45 4.40 0.55 -11.50
C GLY A 45 4.47 1.57 -10.38
N ASP A 46 4.81 1.12 -9.16
CA ASP A 46 4.92 2.01 -8.01
C ASP A 46 6.02 3.05 -8.25
N LEU A 47 5.71 4.31 -7.92
CA LEU A 47 6.63 5.44 -7.99
C LEU A 47 6.66 6.12 -6.62
N VAL A 48 7.81 6.69 -6.27
CA VAL A 48 7.93 7.64 -5.16
C VAL A 48 8.37 9.00 -5.66
N VAL A 49 8.02 10.05 -4.92
CA VAL A 49 8.50 11.40 -5.18
C VAL A 49 9.35 11.85 -4.00
N TRP A 50 10.62 12.16 -4.27
CA TRP A 50 11.58 12.62 -3.27
C TRP A 50 11.86 14.11 -3.43
N HIS A 51 11.62 14.86 -2.36
CA HIS A 51 11.94 16.28 -2.28
C HIS A 51 13.07 16.51 -1.28
N GLU A 52 14.30 16.44 -1.77
CA GLU A 52 15.54 16.48 -0.98
C GLU A 52 15.65 17.72 -0.08
N GLU A 53 15.32 18.90 -0.61
CA GLU A 53 15.45 20.18 0.13
C GLU A 53 14.65 20.18 1.44
N SER A 54 13.46 19.56 1.43
CA SER A 54 12.61 19.46 2.62
C SER A 54 12.82 18.16 3.43
N GLY A 55 13.53 17.19 2.88
CA GLY A 55 13.59 15.83 3.43
C GLY A 55 12.26 15.07 3.38
N THR A 56 11.38 15.38 2.42
CA THR A 56 10.03 14.78 2.33
C THR A 56 9.97 13.72 1.25
N LEU A 57 9.50 12.52 1.61
CA LEU A 57 9.27 11.42 0.68
C LEU A 57 7.77 11.12 0.56
N PHE A 58 7.23 11.28 -0.64
CA PHE A 58 5.90 10.82 -1.00
C PHE A 58 6.02 9.37 -1.45
N THR A 59 5.44 8.45 -0.70
CA THR A 59 5.67 7.01 -0.89
C THR A 59 4.61 6.35 -1.78
N GLY A 60 3.55 7.09 -2.13
CA GLY A 60 2.31 6.49 -2.59
C GLY A 60 1.85 5.39 -1.64
N ASP A 61 1.20 4.39 -2.21
CA ASP A 61 0.66 3.24 -1.48
C ASP A 61 1.72 2.21 -1.06
N LEU A 62 2.99 2.60 -0.88
CA LEU A 62 3.97 1.77 -0.17
C LEU A 62 3.85 1.90 1.35
N LEU A 63 3.30 3.01 1.84
CA LEU A 63 2.94 3.20 3.25
C LEU A 63 1.44 3.41 3.36
N PHE A 64 0.78 2.51 4.08
CA PHE A 64 -0.58 2.70 4.59
C PHE A 64 -0.45 2.82 6.11
N LEU A 65 -0.79 3.99 6.66
CA LEU A 65 -0.79 4.23 8.10
C LEU A 65 -2.24 4.30 8.59
N GLU A 66 -2.54 3.60 9.69
CA GLU A 66 -3.91 3.47 10.23
C GLU A 66 -4.93 2.82 9.28
N VAL A 67 -4.47 2.23 8.17
CA VAL A 67 -5.29 1.55 7.16
C VAL A 67 -4.58 0.27 6.76
N THR A 68 -5.31 -0.83 6.65
CA THR A 68 -4.73 -2.10 6.21
C THR A 68 -4.23 -2.00 4.76
N PRO A 69 -2.97 -2.38 4.48
CA PRO A 69 -2.43 -2.43 3.11
C PRO A 69 -3.24 -3.35 2.20
N LEU A 70 -3.08 -3.24 0.89
CA LEU A 70 -3.67 -4.17 -0.08
C LEU A 70 -2.65 -4.64 -1.11
N ALA A 71 -2.24 -5.90 -1.06
CA ALA A 71 -1.22 -6.48 -1.95
C ALA A 71 -1.77 -7.09 -3.24
N LEU A 72 -3.03 -6.78 -3.59
CA LEU A 72 -3.79 -7.47 -4.64
C LEU A 72 -3.13 -7.44 -6.04
N SER A 73 -2.45 -6.34 -6.36
CA SER A 73 -1.81 -6.11 -7.66
C SER A 73 -0.27 -6.19 -7.61
N GLY A 74 0.27 -6.67 -6.48
CA GLY A 74 1.68 -6.53 -6.15
C GLY A 74 2.27 -7.77 -5.47
N SER A 75 3.27 -7.57 -4.61
CA SER A 75 4.07 -8.63 -3.99
C SER A 75 4.33 -8.32 -2.52
N VAL A 76 4.01 -9.24 -1.60
CA VAL A 76 4.31 -9.05 -0.17
C VAL A 76 5.82 -9.07 0.08
N ALA A 77 6.53 -10.00 -0.57
CA ALA A 77 7.99 -10.04 -0.49
C ALA A 77 8.63 -8.78 -1.10
N GLY A 78 8.15 -8.34 -2.26
CA GLY A 78 8.62 -7.12 -2.92
C GLY A 78 8.29 -5.86 -2.12
N TRP A 79 7.18 -5.85 -1.37
CA TRP A 79 6.85 -4.77 -0.44
C TRP A 79 7.87 -4.65 0.69
N LEU A 80 8.30 -5.76 1.28
CA LEU A 80 9.35 -5.76 2.31
C LEU A 80 10.70 -5.23 1.78
N GLU A 81 11.04 -5.57 0.52
CA GLU A 81 12.20 -5.02 -0.17
C GLU A 81 12.04 -3.51 -0.43
N ALA A 82 10.87 -3.07 -0.89
CA ALA A 82 10.55 -1.66 -1.11
C ALA A 82 10.63 -0.85 0.18
N LEU A 83 10.14 -1.37 1.31
CA LEU A 83 10.24 -0.70 2.62
C LEU A 83 11.71 -0.47 3.02
N THR A 84 12.57 -1.46 2.83
CA THR A 84 14.02 -1.31 3.07
C THR A 84 14.65 -0.29 2.15
N TRP A 85 14.20 -0.25 0.89
CA TRP A 85 14.65 0.73 -0.08
C TRP A 85 14.19 2.17 0.26
N LEU A 86 12.99 2.38 0.78
CA LEU A 86 12.51 3.70 1.22
C LEU A 86 13.43 4.32 2.29
N GLU A 87 13.97 3.50 3.19
CA GLU A 87 14.88 3.96 4.25
C GLU A 87 16.19 4.54 3.69
N THR A 88 16.57 4.19 2.46
CA THR A 88 17.80 4.69 1.82
C THR A 88 17.73 6.17 1.41
N PHE A 89 16.54 6.75 1.33
CA PHE A 89 16.35 8.17 1.02
C PHE A 89 16.73 9.09 2.18
N GLY A 90 16.79 8.58 3.42
CA GLY A 90 17.06 9.41 4.60
C GLY A 90 15.98 10.46 4.86
N ALA A 91 14.72 10.16 4.51
CA ALA A 91 13.59 11.07 4.68
C ALA A 91 13.38 11.43 6.16
N THR A 92 13.06 12.70 6.43
CA THR A 92 12.65 13.20 7.75
C THR A 92 11.12 13.26 7.87
N THR A 93 10.43 13.35 6.74
CA THR A 93 8.95 13.38 6.64
C THR A 93 8.48 12.40 5.58
N TYR A 94 7.46 11.62 5.90
CA TYR A 94 6.80 10.70 4.97
C TYR A 94 5.38 11.18 4.68
N VAL A 95 5.02 11.21 3.40
CA VAL A 95 3.65 11.43 2.92
C VAL A 95 3.15 10.11 2.35
N PRO A 96 2.36 9.33 3.11
CA PRO A 96 1.82 8.05 2.65
C PRO A 96 0.69 8.25 1.65
N GLY A 97 0.36 7.20 0.91
CA GLY A 97 -0.84 7.18 0.06
C GLY A 97 -2.12 7.12 0.90
N HIS A 98 -2.06 6.50 2.08
CA HIS A 98 -3.13 6.47 3.07
C HIS A 98 -2.62 6.73 4.49
N GLY A 99 -3.40 7.49 5.26
CA GLY A 99 -3.07 7.86 6.63
C GLY A 99 -2.46 9.26 6.77
N PRO A 100 -2.04 9.64 7.98
CA PRO A 100 -1.48 10.96 8.24
C PRO A 100 -0.07 11.13 7.67
N VAL A 101 0.32 12.39 7.41
CA VAL A 101 1.73 12.75 7.20
C VAL A 101 2.48 12.56 8.50
N THR A 102 3.61 11.85 8.45
CA THR A 102 4.29 11.33 9.65
C THR A 102 5.78 11.64 9.63
N ALA A 103 6.33 11.97 10.80
CA ALA A 103 7.77 12.20 10.94
C ALA A 103 8.54 10.87 10.96
N ALA A 104 9.77 10.86 10.45
CA ALA A 104 10.62 9.67 10.46
C ALA A 104 10.87 9.12 11.88
N SER A 105 10.86 9.99 12.90
CA SER A 105 11.00 9.62 14.31
C SER A 105 9.87 8.73 14.83
N GLU A 106 8.72 8.70 14.15
CA GLU A 106 7.56 7.85 14.48
C GLU A 106 7.68 6.47 13.82
N ASN A 107 8.73 6.23 13.03
CA ASN A 107 9.05 4.96 12.36
C ASN A 107 7.90 4.39 11.49
N PRO A 108 7.31 5.16 10.57
CA PRO A 108 6.16 4.70 9.77
C PRO A 108 6.48 3.47 8.90
N VAL A 109 7.73 3.33 8.46
CA VAL A 109 8.19 2.14 7.68
C VAL A 109 8.15 0.87 8.54
N ALA A 110 8.47 0.98 9.83
CA ALA A 110 8.53 -0.18 10.73
C ALA A 110 7.13 -0.75 11.01
N GLU A 111 6.11 0.09 11.12
CA GLU A 111 4.72 -0.34 11.32
C GLU A 111 4.21 -1.20 10.15
N VAL A 112 4.44 -0.74 8.91
CA VAL A 112 4.04 -1.50 7.70
C VAL A 112 4.89 -2.77 7.54
N ARG A 113 6.18 -2.71 7.87
CA ARG A 113 7.09 -3.86 7.86
C ARG A 113 6.61 -4.94 8.83
N GLU A 114 6.28 -4.56 10.06
CA GLU A 114 5.79 -5.48 11.09
C GLU A 114 4.56 -6.26 10.63
N TYR A 115 3.64 -5.59 9.93
CA TYR A 115 2.45 -6.24 9.38
C TYR A 115 2.80 -7.33 8.37
N PHE A 116 3.65 -7.02 7.37
CA PHE A 116 3.98 -7.99 6.33
C PHE A 116 4.87 -9.13 6.82
N GLU A 117 5.79 -8.87 7.76
CA GLU A 117 6.59 -9.91 8.41
C GLU A 117 5.69 -10.86 9.22
N TRP A 118 4.80 -10.32 10.05
CA TRP A 118 3.82 -11.13 10.79
C TRP A 118 2.93 -11.94 9.85
N LEU A 119 2.49 -11.33 8.73
CA LEU A 119 1.63 -12.00 7.77
C LEU A 119 2.33 -13.20 7.11
N GLN A 120 3.61 -13.05 6.72
CA GLN A 120 4.41 -14.15 6.20
C GLN A 120 4.55 -15.29 7.20
N GLU A 121 4.78 -14.97 8.48
CA GLU A 121 4.84 -15.96 9.55
C GLU A 121 3.49 -16.68 9.75
N ALA A 122 2.39 -15.94 9.77
CA ALA A 122 1.05 -16.49 9.96
C ALA A 122 0.66 -17.48 8.86
N VAL A 123 0.93 -17.14 7.59
CA VAL A 123 0.60 -17.99 6.44
C VAL A 123 1.57 -19.15 6.23
N ALA A 124 2.78 -19.08 6.80
CA ALA A 124 3.70 -20.21 6.81
C ALA A 124 3.14 -21.38 7.65
N GLY A 125 2.39 -21.08 8.71
CA GLY A 125 1.81 -22.07 9.63
C GLY A 125 0.38 -22.51 9.31
N SER A 126 -0.37 -21.77 8.49
CA SER A 126 -1.80 -22.03 8.28
C SER A 126 -2.31 -21.49 6.93
N ALA A 127 -3.30 -22.18 6.35
CA ALA A 127 -4.11 -21.69 5.23
C ALA A 127 -5.51 -21.22 5.67
N ASP A 128 -5.75 -21.10 6.97
CA ASP A 128 -7.01 -20.60 7.52
C ASP A 128 -7.03 -19.07 7.49
N TYR A 129 -7.38 -18.52 6.32
CA TYR A 129 -7.37 -17.07 6.08
C TYR A 129 -8.34 -16.30 6.97
N ALA A 130 -9.46 -16.92 7.37
CA ALA A 130 -10.42 -16.31 8.29
C ALA A 130 -9.82 -16.20 9.70
N ALA A 131 -9.17 -17.25 10.20
CA ALA A 131 -8.48 -17.19 11.49
C ALA A 131 -7.30 -16.19 11.48
N ILE A 132 -6.58 -16.10 10.36
CA ILE A 132 -5.50 -15.12 10.19
C ILE A 132 -6.07 -13.69 10.16
N GLU A 133 -7.18 -13.46 9.46
CA GLU A 133 -7.86 -12.17 9.47
C GLU A 133 -8.28 -11.76 10.88
N GLU A 134 -8.96 -12.64 11.64
CA GLU A 134 -9.35 -12.36 13.02
C GLU A 134 -8.14 -12.03 13.91
N ALA A 135 -7.04 -12.78 13.75
CA ALA A 135 -5.80 -12.50 14.47
C ALA A 135 -5.19 -11.14 14.08
N ALA A 136 -5.28 -10.74 12.81
CA ALA A 136 -4.83 -9.44 12.34
C ALA A 136 -5.69 -8.32 12.92
N ARG A 137 -7.03 -8.43 12.86
CA ARG A 137 -7.96 -7.45 13.44
C ARG A 137 -7.75 -7.29 14.95
N ALA A 138 -7.42 -8.38 15.66
CA ALA A 138 -7.09 -8.32 17.08
C ALA A 138 -5.75 -7.62 17.36
N ARG A 139 -4.78 -7.73 16.44
CA ARG A 139 -3.45 -7.12 16.57
C ARG A 139 -3.44 -5.64 16.17
N TRP A 140 -4.21 -5.26 15.14
CA TRP A 140 -4.36 -3.89 14.65
C TRP A 140 -5.83 -3.44 14.66
N PRO A 141 -6.46 -3.31 15.84
CA PRO A 141 -7.89 -3.05 15.95
C PRO A 141 -8.31 -1.66 15.46
N GLU A 142 -7.38 -0.71 15.41
CA GLU A 142 -7.63 0.67 14.99
C GLU A 142 -7.44 0.88 13.48
N TRP A 143 -6.90 -0.11 12.76
CA TRP A 143 -6.68 0.02 11.32
C TRP A 143 -8.00 -0.07 10.56
N GLY A 144 -8.23 0.90 9.67
CA GLY A 144 -9.33 0.87 8.73
C GLY A 144 -9.15 -0.19 7.65
N ALA A 145 -10.25 -0.51 6.95
CA ALA A 145 -10.26 -1.49 5.86
C ALA A 145 -9.77 -2.90 6.27
N GLY A 146 -10.21 -3.37 7.45
CA GLY A 146 -9.77 -4.65 8.00
C GLY A 146 -10.13 -5.86 7.13
N GLU A 147 -11.10 -5.73 6.21
CA GLU A 147 -11.47 -6.79 5.26
C GLU A 147 -10.30 -7.21 4.35
N ARG A 148 -9.28 -6.35 4.21
CA ARG A 148 -8.10 -6.60 3.39
C ARG A 148 -7.15 -7.63 4.02
N HIS A 149 -7.21 -7.86 5.33
CA HIS A 149 -6.31 -8.80 6.00
C HIS A 149 -6.44 -10.22 5.44
N GLY A 150 -7.66 -10.72 5.23
CA GLY A 150 -7.90 -12.06 4.69
C GLY A 150 -7.38 -12.20 3.25
N VAL A 151 -7.56 -11.17 2.42
CA VAL A 151 -7.04 -11.15 1.05
C VAL A 151 -5.51 -11.15 1.03
N ASN A 152 -4.89 -10.31 1.86
CA ASN A 152 -3.44 -10.27 1.98
C ASN A 152 -2.90 -11.61 2.47
N ALA A 153 -3.59 -12.29 3.40
CA ALA A 153 -3.21 -13.62 3.86
C ALA A 153 -3.21 -14.64 2.72
N ARG A 154 -4.23 -14.63 1.85
CA ARG A 154 -4.29 -15.49 0.67
C ARG A 154 -3.14 -15.21 -0.30
N ILE A 155 -2.83 -13.94 -0.56
CA ILE A 155 -1.73 -13.52 -1.45
C ILE A 155 -0.38 -13.94 -0.88
N ALA A 156 -0.15 -13.67 0.40
CA ALA A 156 1.07 -14.06 1.09
C ALA A 156 1.24 -15.58 1.12
N TYR A 157 0.15 -16.33 1.37
CA TYR A 157 0.16 -17.80 1.33
C TYR A 157 0.58 -18.31 -0.05
N ALA A 158 -0.01 -17.77 -1.12
CA ALA A 158 0.34 -18.16 -2.48
C ALA A 158 1.84 -17.96 -2.75
N GLN A 159 2.40 -16.83 -2.32
CA GLN A 159 3.82 -16.50 -2.49
C GLN A 159 4.74 -17.37 -1.65
N VAL A 160 4.46 -17.54 -0.35
CA VAL A 160 5.27 -18.33 0.58
C VAL A 160 5.32 -19.81 0.18
N HIS A 161 4.21 -20.36 -0.30
CA HIS A 161 4.10 -21.79 -0.66
C HIS A 161 4.31 -22.07 -2.15
N GLY A 162 4.56 -21.05 -2.97
CA GLY A 162 4.77 -21.19 -4.42
C GLY A 162 3.54 -21.74 -5.15
N THR A 163 2.34 -21.37 -4.71
CA THR A 163 1.07 -21.79 -5.32
C THR A 163 0.46 -20.66 -6.15
N GLU A 164 -0.40 -21.01 -7.12
CA GLU A 164 -1.11 -19.99 -7.89
C GLU A 164 -2.14 -19.26 -7.03
N LEU A 165 -2.25 -17.94 -7.22
CA LEU A 165 -3.26 -17.13 -6.55
C LEU A 165 -4.64 -17.43 -7.14
N ASP A 166 -5.55 -17.93 -6.30
CA ASP A 166 -6.99 -17.97 -6.62
C ASP A 166 -7.59 -16.57 -6.43
N PHE A 167 -7.45 -15.74 -7.47
CA PHE A 167 -7.91 -14.35 -7.47
C PHE A 167 -9.44 -14.23 -7.27
N PRO A 168 -10.30 -15.02 -7.94
CA PRO A 168 -11.73 -15.02 -7.66
C PRO A 168 -12.08 -15.33 -6.20
N ALA A 169 -11.38 -16.29 -5.58
CA ALA A 169 -11.58 -16.58 -4.16
C ALA A 169 -11.14 -15.42 -3.28
N GLY A 170 -10.00 -14.77 -3.59
CA GLY A 170 -9.57 -13.56 -2.88
C GLY A 170 -10.59 -12.43 -2.91
N VAL A 171 -11.13 -12.12 -4.10
CA VAL A 171 -12.20 -11.10 -4.23
C VAL A 171 -13.45 -11.50 -3.48
N LYS A 172 -13.82 -12.78 -3.49
CA LYS A 172 -14.98 -13.27 -2.74
C LYS A 172 -14.77 -13.14 -1.22
N ASP A 173 -13.59 -13.49 -0.72
CA ASP A 173 -13.26 -13.39 0.70
C ASP A 173 -13.33 -11.93 1.16
N LEU A 174 -12.79 -11.00 0.37
CA LEU A 174 -12.88 -9.56 0.59
C LEU A 174 -14.32 -9.08 0.76
N LEU A 175 -15.19 -9.42 -0.21
CA LEU A 175 -16.59 -9.01 -0.19
C LEU A 175 -17.36 -9.65 0.96
N THR A 176 -17.01 -10.89 1.33
CA THR A 176 -17.65 -11.62 2.44
C THR A 176 -17.26 -11.00 3.78
N SER A 177 -15.98 -10.70 3.98
CA SER A 177 -15.49 -10.05 5.20
C SER A 177 -16.10 -8.65 5.38
N ALA A 178 -16.08 -7.84 4.32
CA ALA A 178 -16.67 -6.50 4.37
C ALA A 178 -18.15 -6.54 4.78
N ALA A 179 -18.92 -7.48 4.21
CA ALA A 179 -20.31 -7.68 4.57
C ALA A 179 -20.51 -8.13 6.03
N ALA A 180 -19.64 -9.01 6.55
CA ALA A 180 -19.71 -9.51 7.93
C ALA A 180 -19.43 -8.42 8.97
N HIS A 181 -18.59 -7.45 8.63
CA HIS A 181 -18.17 -6.36 9.53
C HIS A 181 -18.92 -5.05 9.30
N GLY A 182 -19.89 -5.01 8.38
CA GLY A 182 -20.65 -3.79 8.05
C GLY A 182 -19.80 -2.72 7.36
N GLU A 183 -18.65 -3.11 6.81
CA GLU A 183 -17.74 -2.25 6.07
C GLU A 183 -18.32 -2.01 4.67
N ARG A 184 -18.47 -0.75 4.28
CA ARG A 184 -18.81 -0.42 2.88
C ARG A 184 -17.52 -0.40 2.09
N MET A 185 -17.46 -1.22 1.04
CA MET A 185 -16.49 -1.07 -0.04
C MET A 185 -16.80 0.25 -0.76
N THR A 186 -16.30 1.38 -0.22
CA THR A 186 -16.45 2.66 -0.90
C THR A 186 -15.50 2.68 -2.09
N GLU A 187 -15.87 3.40 -3.16
CA GLU A 187 -15.00 3.61 -4.34
C GLU A 187 -13.61 4.18 -3.97
N THR A 188 -13.42 4.68 -2.75
CA THR A 188 -12.15 5.14 -2.19
C THR A 188 -11.20 4.00 -1.78
N GLY A 189 -11.67 2.76 -1.67
CA GLY A 189 -10.88 1.59 -1.24
C GLY A 189 -10.22 0.80 -2.36
N LEU A 190 -10.60 1.06 -3.62
CA LEU A 190 -9.85 0.70 -4.82
C LEU A 190 -9.59 2.00 -5.55
N ILE A 191 -8.34 2.46 -5.60
CA ILE A 191 -7.94 3.44 -6.62
C ILE A 191 -8.39 2.84 -7.95
N ARG A 192 -9.28 3.55 -8.66
CA ARG A 192 -9.79 3.16 -9.99
C ARG A 192 -8.62 2.74 -10.87
N LEU A 193 -8.47 1.44 -11.09
CA LEU A 193 -7.78 0.90 -12.25
C LEU A 193 -8.82 0.81 -13.37
N ASP A 194 -9.27 1.96 -13.85
CA ASP A 194 -9.94 2.03 -15.15
C ASP A 194 -8.81 1.99 -16.20
N ILE A 195 -8.50 0.78 -16.66
CA ILE A 195 -7.66 0.52 -17.85
C ILE A 195 -8.53 0.60 -19.10
#